data_AF-A0A8T5ZJI8-F1
#
_entry.id   AF-A0A8T5ZJI8-F1
#
_cell.length_a   1.000
_cell.length_b   1.000
_cell.length_c   1.000
_cell.angle_alpha   90.00
_cell.angle_beta   90.00
_cell.angle_gamma   90.00
#
_symmetry.space_group_name_H-M   'P 1'
#
loop_
_entity.id
_entity.type
_entity.pdbx_description
1 polymer ?
#
loop_
_entity_poly.entity_id
_entity_poly.type
_entity_poly.pdbx_seq_one_letter_code
_entity_poly.pdbx_strand_id
1 'polypeptide(L)' 'MVKTQRVVITPGEPAGIGPDLVVQLAQREWPVELVVCADATLLTDRAAMLGLPLTLR' A
#
# COMPACT_ATOMS: atom_id res chain seq x y z
N MET A 1 -14.44 1.54 -23.46
CA MET A 1 -13.31 1.13 -22.59
C MET A 1 -13.54 1.76 -21.23
N VAL A 2 -13.67 0.97 -20.17
CA VAL A 2 -13.78 1.52 -18.80
C VAL A 2 -12.38 1.98 -18.39
N LYS A 3 -12.24 3.26 -18.03
CA LYS A 3 -10.97 3.84 -17.59
C LYS A 3 -10.79 3.51 -16.09
N THR A 4 -9.79 2.71 -15.74
CA THR A 4 -9.43 2.45 -14.34
C THR A 4 -9.12 3.76 -13.63
N GLN A 5 -9.85 4.05 -12.55
CA GLN A 5 -9.61 5.24 -11.73
C GLN A 5 -8.39 5.00 -10.84
N ARG A 6 -7.63 6.06 -10.59
CA ARG A 6 -6.45 6.04 -9.72
C ARG A 6 -6.71 6.89 -8.50
N VAL A 7 -6.42 6.34 -7.32
CA VAL A 7 -6.50 7.05 -6.06
C VAL A 7 -5.11 7.04 -5.43
N VAL A 8 -4.64 8.22 -5.03
CA VAL A 8 -3.38 8.33 -4.29
C VAL A 8 -3.63 8.14 -2.79
N ILE A 9 -2.77 7.34 -2.15
CA ILE A 9 -2.77 7.13 -0.70
C ILE A 9 -1.42 7.59 -0.16
N THR A 10 -1.45 8.47 0.83
CA THR A 10 -0.28 8.85 1.61
C THR A 10 -0.38 8.16 2.96
N PRO A 11 0.50 7.20 3.30
CA PRO A 11 0.41 6.46 4.57
C PRO A 11 0.60 7.35 5.80
N GLY A 12 1.14 8.56 5.65
CA GLY A 12 1.37 9.50 6.74
C GLY A 12 2.72 9.26 7.40
N GLU A 13 2.76 9.31 8.73
CA GLU A 13 3.98 9.17 9.53
C GLU A 13 4.63 7.79 9.35
N PRO A 14 5.89 7.69 8.89
CA PRO A 14 6.59 6.43 8.67
C PRO A 14 6.71 5.52 9.89
N ALA A 15 6.87 6.09 11.09
CA ALA A 15 6.97 5.35 12.34
C ALA A 15 5.58 4.96 12.92
N GLY A 16 4.51 5.50 12.36
CA GLY A 16 3.13 5.21 12.75
C GLY A 16 2.61 3.91 12.15
N ILE A 17 1.32 3.65 12.35
CA ILE A 17 0.63 2.46 11.82
C ILE A 17 0.13 2.63 10.38
N GLY A 18 0.27 3.82 9.80
CA GLY A 18 -0.21 4.11 8.45
C GLY A 18 0.33 3.16 7.37
N PRO A 19 1.66 2.91 7.33
CA PRO A 19 2.24 1.89 6.45
C PRO A 19 1.63 0.49 6.64
N ASP A 20 1.43 0.05 7.89
CA ASP A 20 0.84 -1.25 8.22
C ASP A 20 -0.60 -1.37 7.70
N LEU A 21 -1.39 -0.31 7.86
CA LEU A 21 -2.76 -0.26 7.36
C LEU A 21 -2.81 -0.31 5.84
N VAL A 22 -1.86 0.34 5.15
CA VAL A 22 -1.75 0.28 3.69
C VAL A 22 -1.33 -1.12 3.21
N VAL A 23 -0.38 -1.76 3.90
CA VAL A 23 0.00 -3.15 3.61
C VAL A 23 -1.19 -4.09 3.78
N GLN A 24 -1.98 -3.93 4.85
CA GLN A 24 -3.20 -4.71 5.07
C GLN A 24 -4.28 -4.41 4.02
N LEU A 25 -4.41 -3.15 3.58
CA LEU A 25 -5.32 -2.74 2.51
C LEU A 25 -4.99 -3.45 1.19
N ALA A 26 -3.71 -3.69 0.91
CA ALA A 26 -3.22 -4.34 -0.30
C ALA A 26 -3.53 -5.85 -0.38
N GLN A 27 -4.00 -6.48 0.70
CA GLN A 27 -4.28 -7.93 0.75
C GLN A 27 -5.61 -8.33 0.07
N ARG A 28 -6.33 -7.37 -0.53
CA ARG A 28 -7.59 -7.61 -1.25
C ARG A 28 -7.60 -6.83 -2.56
N GLU A 29 -8.46 -7.26 -3.48
CA GLU A 29 -8.68 -6.52 -4.72
C GLU A 29 -9.53 -5.26 -4.50
N TRP A 30 -9.28 -4.25 -5.34
CA TRP A 30 -9.99 -2.98 -5.35
C TRP A 30 -10.50 -2.67 -6.76
N PRO A 31 -11.68 -2.02 -6.90
CA PRO A 31 -12.21 -1.62 -8.21
C PRO A 31 -11.47 -0.39 -8.80
N VAL A 32 -10.42 0.08 -8.11
CA VAL A 32 -9.58 1.22 -8.50
C VAL A 32 -8.10 0.85 -8.29
N GLU A 33 -7.22 1.56 -8.99
CA GLU A 33 -5.78 1.43 -8.80
C GLU A 33 -5.33 2.27 -7.61
N LEU A 34 -4.69 1.61 -6.64
CA LEU A 34 -4.15 2.27 -5.44
C LEU A 34 -2.70 2.68 -5.71
N VAL A 35 -2.47 3.99 -5.82
CA VAL A 35 -1.13 4.56 -5.98
C VAL A 35 -0.65 5.03 -4.61
N VAL A 36 0.31 4.33 -4.03
CA VAL A 36 0.83 4.70 -2.71
C VAL A 36 2.03 5.64 -2.87
N CYS A 37 1.90 6.86 -2.34
CA CYS A 37 3.00 7.82 -2.29
C CYS A 37 3.76 7.65 -0.97
N ALA A 38 4.78 6.80 -0.98
CA ALA A 38 5.63 6.47 0.17
C ALA A 38 6.98 5.89 -0.28
N ASP A 39 7.86 5.65 0.67
CA ASP A 39 9.08 4.87 0.44
C ASP A 39 8.71 3.38 0.23
N ALA A 40 9.16 2.81 -0.89
CA ALA A 40 8.91 1.41 -1.25
C ALA A 40 9.58 0.42 -0.28
N THR A 41 10.76 0.77 0.24
CA THR A 41 11.51 -0.01 1.22
C THR A 41 10.72 -0.08 2.52
N LEU A 42 10.20 1.06 3.00
CA LEU A 42 9.35 1.10 4.18
C LEU A 42 8.15 0.14 4.05
N LEU A 43 7.42 0.18 2.94
CA LEU A 43 6.26 -0.71 2.77
C LEU A 43 6.65 -2.19 2.72
N THR A 44 7.78 -2.51 2.07
CA THR A 44 8.30 -3.88 1.98
C THR A 44 8.75 -4.40 3.35
N ASP A 45 9.46 -3.57 4.12
CA ASP A 45 9.90 -3.92 5.47
C ASP A 45 8.72 -4.13 6.41
N ARG A 46 7.72 -3.24 6.36
CA ARG A 46 6.49 -3.38 7.17
C ARG A 46 5.71 -4.63 6.77
N ALA A 47 5.63 -4.97 5.49
CA ALA A 47 5.03 -6.22 5.04
C ALA A 47 5.77 -7.45 5.57
N ALA A 48 7.10 -7.44 5.55
CA ALA A 48 7.92 -8.52 6.11
C ALA A 48 7.70 -8.66 7.64
N MET A 49 7.67 -7.55 8.38
CA MET A 49 7.39 -7.54 9.83
C MET A 49 6.00 -8.10 10.16
N LEU A 50 5.00 -7.83 9.32
CA LEU A 50 3.64 -8.33 9.47
C LEU A 50 3.45 -9.76 8.95
N GLY A 51 4.44 -10.34 8.25
CA GLY A 51 4.32 -11.63 7.59
C GLY A 51 3.29 -11.64 6.45
N LEU A 52 3.06 -10.48 5.82
CA LEU A 52 2.11 -10.32 4.72
C LEU A 52 2.83 -10.24 3.37
N PRO A 53 2.33 -10.90 2.32
CA PRO A 53 2.89 -10.75 0.99
C PRO A 53 2.62 -9.33 0.47
N LEU A 54 3.63 -8.74 -0.18
CA LEU A 54 3.49 -7.45 -0.85
C LEU A 54 4.27 -7.48 -2.16
N THR A 55 3.66 -7.00 -3.23
CA THR A 55 4.32 -6.80 -4.52
C THR A 55 4.05 -5.37 -4.98
N LEU A 56 5.12 -4.63 -5.24
CA LEU A 56 5.07 -3.28 -5.78
C LEU A 56 5.32 -3.35 -7.29
N ARG A 57 4.63 -2.51 -8.06
CA ARG A 57 4.73 -2.43 -9.53
C ARG A 57 5.47 -1.18 -9.97
#